data_AF-A0A920PSU8-F1
#
_entry.id   AF-A0A920PSU8-F1
#
_cell.length_a   1.000
_cell.length_b   1.000
_cell.length_c   1.000
_cell.angle_alpha   90.00
_cell.angle_beta   90.00
_cell.angle_gamma   90.00
#
_symmetry.space_group_name_H-M   'P 1'
#
loop_
_entity.id
_entity.type
_entity.pdbx_description
1 polymer ?
#
loop_
_entity_poly.entity_id
_entity_poly.type
_entity_poly.pdbx_seq_one_letter_code
_entity_poly.pdbx_strand_id
1 'polypeptide(L)'
;MLFETGSLFQVWLLIKQAIINYGNEFFANHKVSQPTFDEALKQFGAQYLVELTTLMGHYAQTSFYLNAFEAELPDNVTEPVLPV
;
A
#
# COMPACT_ATOMS: atom_id res chain seq x y z
N MET A 1 34.15 -12.59 0.18
CA MET A 1 32.76 -12.96 -0.18
C MET A 1 31.84 -11.80 0.21
N LEU A 2 31.84 -10.70 -0.56
CA LEU A 2 31.09 -9.46 -0.26
C LEU A 2 30.68 -8.71 -1.56
N PHE A 3 30.02 -9.38 -2.51
CA PHE A 3 29.60 -8.74 -3.77
C PHE A 3 28.10 -8.90 -4.11
N GLU A 4 27.26 -9.45 -3.23
CA GLU A 4 25.85 -9.79 -3.54
C GLU A 4 24.80 -8.83 -2.95
N THR A 5 25.15 -7.96 -1.98
CA THR A 5 24.15 -7.18 -1.22
C THR A 5 23.64 -5.91 -1.91
N GLY A 6 24.42 -5.31 -2.82
CA GLY A 6 24.06 -4.04 -3.47
C GLY A 6 22.88 -4.16 -4.45
N SER A 7 22.79 -5.28 -5.18
CA SER A 7 21.73 -5.52 -6.17
C SER A 7 20.37 -5.76 -5.52
N LEU A 8 20.31 -6.62 -4.49
CA LEU A 8 19.06 -6.93 -3.78
C LEU A 8 18.49 -5.73 -3.03
N PHE A 9 19.36 -4.89 -2.43
CA PHE A 9 18.92 -3.66 -1.78
C PHE A 9 18.29 -2.68 -2.77
N GLN A 10 18.86 -2.56 -3.97
CA GLN A 10 18.31 -1.70 -5.01
C GLN A 10 16.95 -2.21 -5.51
N VAL A 11 16.81 -3.53 -5.71
CA VAL A 11 15.53 -4.14 -6.09
C VAL A 11 14.48 -3.90 -5.01
N TRP A 12 14.83 -4.10 -3.74
CA TRP A 12 13.94 -3.81 -2.62
C TRP A 12 13.48 -2.35 -2.60
N LEU A 13 14.40 -1.40 -2.83
CA LEU A 13 14.07 0.02 -2.86
C LEU A 13 13.10 0.36 -4.00
N LEU A 14 13.28 -0.23 -5.18
CA LEU A 14 12.40 -0.03 -6.33
C LEU A 14 10.99 -0.57 -6.07
N ILE A 15 10.89 -1.80 -5.57
CA ILE A 15 9.60 -2.42 -5.22
C ILE A 15 8.87 -1.57 -4.17
N LYS A 16 9.58 -1.14 -3.13
CA LYS A 16 9.02 -0.27 -2.09
C LYS A 16 8.49 1.04 -2.67
N GLN A 17 9.28 1.71 -3.51
CA GLN A 17 8.88 3.00 -4.08
C GLN A 17 7.68 2.86 -5.02
N ALA A 18 7.60 1.78 -5.79
CA ALA A 18 6.47 1.50 -6.67
C ALA A 18 5.16 1.37 -5.88
N ILE A 19 5.15 0.64 -4.75
CA ILE A 19 3.96 0.49 -3.89
C ILE A 19 3.55 1.84 -3.30
N ILE A 20 4.52 2.61 -2.77
CA ILE A 20 4.24 3.90 -2.14
C ILE A 20 3.64 4.88 -3.15
N ASN A 21 4.24 5.00 -4.34
CA ASN A 21 3.74 5.91 -5.37
C ASN A 21 2.35 5.50 -5.87
N TYR A 22 2.17 4.20 -6.14
CA TYR A 22 0.89 3.67 -6.60
C TYR A 22 -0.22 3.94 -5.59
N GLY A 23 0.00 3.61 -4.30
CA GLY A 23 -0.97 3.85 -3.23
C GLY A 23 -1.27 5.34 -3.03
N ASN A 24 -0.23 6.18 -3.01
CA ASN A 24 -0.40 7.63 -2.84
C ASN A 24 -1.26 8.24 -3.97
N GLU A 25 -0.98 7.91 -5.23
CA GLU A 25 -1.80 8.41 -6.35
C GLU A 25 -3.20 7.83 -6.33
N PHE A 26 -3.33 6.53 -6.07
CA PHE A 26 -4.62 5.84 -5.99
C PHE A 26 -5.55 6.51 -4.99
N PHE A 27 -5.08 6.81 -3.77
CA PHE A 27 -5.90 7.45 -2.75
C PHE A 27 -6.04 8.96 -2.92
N ALA A 28 -5.01 9.68 -3.34
CA ALA A 28 -5.07 11.14 -3.45
C ALA A 28 -5.87 11.62 -4.67
N ASN A 29 -5.72 10.92 -5.80
CA ASN A 29 -6.26 11.36 -7.10
C ASN A 29 -7.41 10.48 -7.60
N HIS A 30 -7.72 9.39 -6.87
CA HIS A 30 -8.67 8.35 -7.30
C HIS A 30 -8.31 7.72 -8.66
N LYS A 31 -7.04 7.83 -9.05
CA LYS A 31 -6.49 7.35 -10.32
C LYS A 31 -4.97 7.28 -10.20
N VAL A 32 -4.38 6.28 -10.87
CA VAL A 32 -2.93 6.16 -11.03
C VAL A 32 -2.53 6.63 -12.42
N SER A 33 -1.46 7.42 -12.49
CA SER A 33 -0.86 7.87 -13.75
C SER A 33 -0.22 6.70 -14.51
N GLN A 34 -0.13 6.82 -15.84
CA GLN A 34 0.44 5.76 -16.66
C GLN A 34 1.88 5.38 -16.24
N PRO A 35 2.81 6.33 -15.98
CA PRO A 35 4.16 5.96 -15.56
C PRO A 35 4.20 5.19 -14.24
N THR A 36 3.38 5.58 -13.27
CA THR A 36 3.29 4.89 -11.98
C THR A 36 2.65 3.50 -12.12
N PHE A 37 1.64 3.36 -12.99
CA PHE A 37 1.04 2.07 -13.30
C PHE A 37 2.05 1.13 -13.99
N ASP A 38 2.79 1.62 -14.99
CA ASP A 38 3.76 0.83 -15.74
C ASP A 38 4.90 0.33 -14.85
N GLU A 39 5.41 1.19 -13.94
CA GLU A 39 6.44 0.77 -12.98
C GLU A 39 5.89 -0.26 -11.99
N ALA A 40 4.69 -0.07 -11.46
CA ALA A 40 4.06 -1.06 -10.59
C ALA A 40 3.83 -2.40 -11.33
N LEU A 41 3.33 -2.34 -12.57
CA LEU A 41 3.12 -3.53 -13.39
C LEU A 41 4.43 -4.28 -13.67
N LYS A 42 5.53 -3.56 -13.89
CA LYS A 42 6.85 -4.16 -14.08
C LYS A 42 7.36 -4.87 -12.82
N GLN A 43 7.13 -4.30 -11.64
CA GLN A 43 7.60 -4.90 -10.37
C GLN A 43 6.72 -6.07 -9.90
N PHE A 44 5.40 -5.97 -10.07
CA PHE A 44 4.44 -6.93 -9.51
C PHE A 44 3.84 -7.88 -10.54
N GLY A 45 3.81 -7.53 -11.82
CA GLY A 45 2.99 -8.23 -12.81
C GLY A 45 1.49 -8.00 -12.60
N ALA A 46 0.70 -8.42 -13.57
CA ALA A 46 -0.73 -8.07 -13.61
C ALA A 46 -1.53 -8.65 -12.44
N GLN A 47 -1.31 -9.92 -12.10
CA GLN A 47 -2.05 -10.58 -11.02
C GLN A 47 -1.83 -9.89 -9.67
N TYR A 48 -0.57 -9.75 -9.25
CA TYR A 48 -0.28 -9.16 -7.94
C TYR A 48 -0.64 -7.66 -7.89
N LEU A 49 -0.57 -6.94 -9.01
CA LEU A 49 -1.04 -5.55 -9.05
C LEU A 49 -2.56 -5.43 -8.86
N VAL A 50 -3.34 -6.36 -9.43
CA VAL A 50 -4.79 -6.45 -9.18
C VAL A 50 -5.07 -6.79 -7.73
N GLU A 51 -4.38 -7.78 -7.17
CA GLU A 51 -4.52 -8.18 -5.76
C GLU A 51 -4.17 -7.02 -4.82
N LEU A 52 -3.07 -6.29 -5.08
CA LEU A 52 -2.66 -5.12 -4.32
C LEU A 52 -3.71 -4.00 -4.38
N THR A 53 -4.22 -3.69 -5.57
CA THR A 53 -5.27 -2.67 -5.76
C THR A 53 -6.55 -3.05 -5.02
N THR A 54 -6.92 -4.33 -5.07
CA THR A 54 -8.08 -4.88 -4.36
C THR A 54 -7.93 -4.76 -2.86
N LEU A 55 -6.74 -5.08 -2.33
CA LEU A 55 -6.43 -4.99 -0.91
C LEU A 55 -6.53 -3.54 -0.40
N MET A 56 -5.94 -2.59 -1.14
CA MET A 56 -6.02 -1.16 -0.83
C MET A 56 -7.48 -0.67 -0.80
N GLY A 57 -8.28 -1.03 -1.80
CA GLY A 57 -9.70 -0.69 -1.86
C GLY A 57 -10.50 -1.30 -0.71
N HIS A 58 -10.22 -2.55 -0.34
CA HIS A 58 -10.92 -3.24 0.75
C HIS A 58 -10.70 -2.57 2.12
N TYR A 59 -9.46 -2.14 2.41
CA TYR A 59 -9.18 -1.38 3.63
C TYR A 59 -9.84 0.01 3.61
N ALA A 60 -9.85 0.69 2.47
CA ALA A 60 -10.56 1.97 2.36
C ALA A 60 -12.07 1.82 2.60
N GLN A 61 -12.69 0.77 2.03
CA GLN A 61 -14.09 0.45 2.29
C GLN A 61 -14.35 0.19 3.78
N THR A 62 -13.47 -0.59 4.43
CA THR A 62 -13.55 -0.82 5.88
C THR A 62 -13.50 0.49 6.67
N SER A 63 -12.56 1.38 6.33
CA SER A 63 -12.45 2.69 6.96
C SER A 63 -13.70 3.55 6.75
N PHE A 64 -14.37 3.46 5.60
CA PHE A 64 -15.64 4.18 5.37
C PHE A 64 -16.73 3.74 6.35
N TYR A 65 -16.85 2.44 6.62
CA TYR A 65 -17.80 1.95 7.62
C TYR A 65 -17.43 2.41 9.02
N LEU A 66 -16.17 2.24 9.43
CA LEU A 66 -15.72 2.63 10.77
C LEU A 66 -15.90 4.14 11.01
N ASN A 67 -15.57 4.97 10.02
CA ASN A 67 -15.72 6.43 10.12
C ASN A 67 -17.18 6.88 10.08
N ALA A 68 -18.03 6.28 9.23
CA ALA A 68 -19.43 6.69 9.09
C ALA A 68 -20.29 6.30 10.29
N PHE A 69 -19.94 5.21 10.97
CA PHE A 69 -20.66 4.70 12.14
C PHE A 69 -19.94 5.02 13.46
N GLU A 70 -18.89 5.84 13.44
CA GLU A 70 -18.11 6.24 14.62
C GLU A 70 -17.73 5.03 15.49
N ALA A 71 -17.18 3.99 14.85
CA ALA A 71 -16.91 2.73 15.52
C ALA A 71 -15.89 2.91 16.68
N GLU A 72 -16.28 2.49 17.87
CA GLU A 72 -15.44 2.56 19.07
C GLU A 72 -14.55 1.32 19.22
N LEU A 73 -13.42 1.50 19.89
CA LEU A 73 -12.57 0.39 20.29
C LEU A 73 -13.20 -0.38 21.46
N PRO A 74 -12.94 -1.70 21.61
CA PRO A 74 -13.35 -2.44 22.79
C PRO A 74 -12.77 -1.87 24.09
N ASP A 75 -13.52 -1.94 25.20
CA ASP A 75 -13.10 -1.40 26.51
C ASP A 75 -11.77 -1.97 27.04
N ASN A 76 -11.37 -3.15 26.56
CA ASN A 76 -10.22 -3.90 27.04
C ASN A 76 -9.02 -3.86 26.08
N VAL A 77 -8.88 -2.81 25.26
CA VAL A 77 -7.70 -2.64 24.40
C VAL A 77 -6.43 -2.56 25.26
N THR A 78 -5.48 -3.46 25.00
CA THR A 78 -4.17 -3.51 25.66
C THR A 78 -3.06 -2.88 24.82
N GLU A 79 -3.30 -2.71 23.52
CA GLU A 79 -2.34 -2.12 22.58
C GLU A 79 -2.42 -0.58 22.62
N PRO A 80 -1.28 0.14 22.69
CA PRO A 80 -1.27 1.59 22.62
C PRO A 80 -1.90 2.09 21.31
N VAL A 81 -2.83 3.03 21.42
CA VAL A 81 -3.44 3.68 20.25
C VAL A 81 -2.39 4.52 19.53
N LEU A 82 -2.38 4.46 18.20
CA LEU A 82 -1.52 5.31 17.38
C LEU A 82 -1.89 6.79 17.59
N PRO A 83 -0.91 7.70 17.58
CA PRO A 83 -1.20 9.12 17.59
C PRO A 83 -2.02 9.49 16.34
N VAL A 84 -3.05 10.30 16.55
CA VAL A 84 -3.87 10.93 15.49
C VAL A 84 -3.33 12.30 15.13
#